data_AF-A0A3N5EZ29-F1
#
_entry.id   AF-A0A3N5EZ29-F1
#
_cell.length_a   1.000
_cell.length_b   1.000
_cell.length_c   1.000
_cell.angle_alpha   90.00
_cell.angle_beta   90.00
_cell.angle_gamma   90.00
#
_symmetry.space_group_name_H-M   'P 1'
#
loop_
_entity.id
_entity.type
_entity.pdbx_description
1 polymer ?
#
loop_
_entity_poly.entity_id
_entity_poly.type
_entity_poly.pdbx_seq_one_letter_code
_entity_poly.pdbx_strand_id
1 'polypeptide(L)'
;MNNRDAVISELKRIADEHEGKLLPGDIVDEARNTRSPLHSKFEWDDTEAAERYRLWQARQLISVTVDYIGADKDSPLSRVFVSLTPDRKDGGYRTIESVMSDKGYRQRLLDDAMEEMQRFQQKFATLKELAEVFAAMRRARKRKSEAA
;
A
#
# COMPACT_ATOMS: atom_id res chain seq x y z
N MET A 1 12.45 -22.79 15.29
CA MET A 1 11.53 -22.22 14.29
C MET A 1 11.68 -20.71 14.35
N ASN A 2 11.92 -20.01 13.22
CA ASN A 2 12.00 -18.55 13.24
C ASN A 2 10.60 -17.97 13.52
N ASN A 3 10.50 -16.79 14.14
CA ASN A 3 9.24 -16.11 14.47
C ASN A 3 8.30 -16.00 13.25
N ARG A 4 8.87 -15.76 12.05
CA ARG A 4 8.09 -15.74 10.80
C ARG A 4 7.40 -17.07 10.50
N ASP A 5 8.10 -18.18 10.69
CA ASP A 5 7.56 -19.52 10.38
C ASP A 5 6.47 -19.90 11.38
N ALA A 6 6.60 -19.49 12.64
CA ALA A 6 5.58 -19.66 13.67
C ALA A 6 4.30 -18.88 13.33
N VAL A 7 4.42 -17.60 12.95
CA VAL A 7 3.26 -16.80 12.50
C VAL A 7 2.58 -17.43 11.29
N ILE A 8 3.32 -17.84 10.27
CA ILE A 8 2.74 -18.45 9.06
C ILE A 8 2.04 -19.76 9.39
N SER A 9 2.64 -20.61 10.24
CA SER A 9 2.04 -21.89 10.65
C SER A 9 0.75 -21.65 11.42
N GLU A 10 0.72 -20.65 12.29
CA GLU A 10 -0.46 -20.31 13.08
C GLU A 10 -1.60 -19.78 12.20
N LEU A 11 -1.32 -18.87 11.27
CA LEU A 11 -2.33 -18.37 10.34
C LEU A 11 -2.89 -19.46 9.42
N LYS A 12 -2.08 -20.46 9.05
CA LYS A 12 -2.55 -21.63 8.30
C LYS A 12 -3.45 -22.52 9.16
N ARG A 13 -3.08 -22.78 10.41
CA ARG A 13 -3.91 -23.54 11.36
C ARG A 13 -5.30 -22.90 11.50
N ILE A 14 -5.36 -21.58 11.73
CA ILE A 14 -6.63 -20.84 11.80
C ILE A 14 -7.39 -20.98 10.48
N ALA A 15 -6.74 -20.81 9.33
CA ALA A 15 -7.42 -20.96 8.04
C ALA A 15 -8.01 -22.38 7.85
N ASP A 16 -7.27 -23.42 8.23
CA ASP A 16 -7.70 -24.82 8.09
C ASP A 16 -8.92 -25.15 8.97
N GLU A 17 -9.04 -24.52 10.15
CA GLU A 17 -10.21 -24.62 11.03
C GLU A 17 -11.47 -23.96 10.45
N HIS A 18 -11.30 -23.05 9.49
CA HIS A 18 -12.35 -22.26 8.85
C HIS A 18 -12.46 -22.56 7.34
N GLU A 19 -12.34 -23.83 6.95
CA GLU A 19 -12.47 -24.30 5.55
C GLU A 19 -11.53 -23.58 4.56
N GLY A 20 -10.31 -23.27 5.00
CA GLY A 20 -9.31 -22.55 4.23
C GLY A 20 -9.52 -21.03 4.16
N LYS A 21 -10.50 -20.47 4.88
CA LYS A 21 -10.75 -19.03 4.94
C LYS A 21 -10.17 -18.44 6.21
N LEU A 22 -9.30 -17.45 6.07
CA LEU A 22 -8.73 -16.75 7.21
C LEU A 22 -9.48 -15.43 7.43
N LEU A 23 -10.23 -15.31 8.53
CA LEU A 23 -10.96 -14.08 8.86
C LEU A 23 -10.18 -13.24 9.89
N PRO A 24 -10.16 -11.90 9.76
CA PRO A 24 -9.46 -11.05 10.73
C PRO A 24 -9.94 -11.21 12.18
N GLY A 25 -11.23 -11.51 12.40
CA GLY A 25 -11.78 -11.73 13.75
C GLY A 25 -11.11 -12.91 14.45
N ASP A 26 -11.03 -14.05 13.78
CA ASP A 26 -10.41 -15.26 14.32
C ASP A 26 -8.92 -15.06 14.64
N ILE A 27 -8.22 -14.28 13.81
CA ILE A 27 -6.81 -13.91 14.05
C ILE A 27 -6.68 -13.07 15.33
N VAL A 28 -7.56 -12.08 15.53
CA VAL A 28 -7.54 -11.23 16.72
C VAL A 28 -7.83 -12.06 17.96
N ASP A 29 -8.84 -12.94 17.90
CA ASP A 29 -9.23 -13.77 19.04
C ASP A 29 -8.13 -14.76 19.43
N GLU A 30 -7.45 -15.40 18.46
CA GLU A 30 -6.27 -16.21 18.73
C GLU A 30 -5.12 -15.37 19.32
N ALA A 31 -4.88 -14.18 18.77
CA ALA A 31 -3.81 -13.31 19.22
C ALA A 31 -4.01 -12.77 20.65
N ARG A 32 -5.23 -12.81 21.21
CA ARG A 32 -5.49 -12.41 22.62
C ARG A 32 -4.70 -13.27 23.60
N ASN A 33 -4.41 -14.52 23.25
CA ASN A 33 -3.58 -15.39 24.08
C ASN A 33 -2.12 -14.91 24.04
N THR A 34 -1.55 -14.53 25.19
CA THR A 34 -0.17 -14.03 25.31
C THR A 34 0.89 -15.04 24.87
N ARG A 35 0.55 -16.34 24.82
CA ARG A 35 1.41 -17.41 24.30
C ARG A 35 1.31 -17.60 22.79
N SER A 36 0.31 -17.01 22.14
CA SER A 36 0.16 -17.06 20.70
C SER A 36 1.34 -16.36 20.02
N PRO A 37 1.94 -16.94 18.96
CA PRO A 37 2.97 -16.25 18.18
C PRO A 37 2.45 -14.96 17.51
N LEU A 38 1.12 -14.81 17.40
CA LEU A 38 0.45 -13.63 16.86
C LEU A 38 0.34 -12.49 17.87
N HIS A 39 0.41 -12.76 19.18
CA HIS A 39 0.13 -11.78 20.23
C HIS A 39 0.95 -10.50 20.09
N SER A 40 2.26 -10.65 19.83
CA SER A 40 3.20 -9.54 19.63
C SER A 40 3.00 -8.70 18.37
N LYS A 41 2.02 -9.06 17.51
CA LYS A 41 1.70 -8.35 16.26
C LYS A 41 0.56 -7.36 16.42
N PHE A 42 -0.05 -7.28 17.60
CA PHE A 42 -1.18 -6.41 17.91
C PHE A 42 -0.79 -5.37 18.96
N GLU A 43 -1.47 -4.24 18.89
CA GLU A 43 -1.49 -3.25 19.96
C GLU A 43 -2.64 -3.61 20.90
N TRP A 44 -2.33 -3.78 22.19
CA TRP A 44 -3.31 -4.18 23.22
C TRP A 44 -3.62 -3.06 24.21
N ASP A 45 -2.90 -1.93 24.14
CA ASP A 45 -3.33 -0.69 24.79
C ASP A 45 -4.44 -0.04 23.97
N ASP A 46 -5.67 -0.06 24.48
CA ASP A 46 -6.84 0.50 23.80
C ASP A 46 -6.70 2.01 23.50
N THR A 47 -5.95 2.76 24.33
CA THR A 47 -5.71 4.19 24.11
C THR A 47 -4.80 4.40 22.92
N GLU A 48 -3.69 3.65 22.85
CA GLU A 48 -2.78 3.70 21.71
C GLU A 48 -3.46 3.18 20.44
N ALA A 49 -4.20 2.07 20.54
CA ALA A 49 -4.94 1.48 19.43
C ALA A 49 -5.97 2.45 18.85
N ALA A 50 -6.75 3.14 19.71
CA ALA A 50 -7.75 4.10 19.29
C ALA A 50 -7.12 5.31 18.57
N GLU A 51 -5.97 5.79 19.05
CA GLU A 51 -5.25 6.89 18.38
C GLU A 51 -4.72 6.47 17.02
N ARG A 52 -4.09 5.29 16.94
CA ARG A 52 -3.60 4.73 15.68
C ARG A 52 -4.73 4.50 14.68
N TYR A 53 -5.92 4.12 15.16
CA TYR A 53 -7.11 3.98 14.32
C TYR A 53 -7.60 5.32 13.76
N ARG A 54 -7.66 6.39 14.57
CA ARG A 54 -8.00 7.74 14.09
C ARG A 54 -7.01 8.24 13.03
N LEU A 55 -5.70 8.02 13.24
CA LEU A 55 -4.69 8.34 12.24
C LEU A 55 -4.88 7.53 10.96
N TRP A 56 -5.25 6.25 11.07
CA TRP A 56 -5.59 5.43 9.90
C TRP A 56 -6.83 5.97 9.16
N GLN A 57 -7.88 6.38 9.88
CA GLN A 57 -9.07 7.00 9.29
C GLN A 57 -8.71 8.29 8.55
N ALA A 58 -7.85 9.14 9.13
CA ALA A 58 -7.35 10.34 8.47
C ALA A 58 -6.61 10.02 7.16
N ARG A 59 -5.75 8.99 7.15
CA ARG A 59 -5.08 8.52 5.92
C ARG A 59 -6.08 8.02 4.87
N GLN A 60 -7.14 7.32 5.28
CA GLN A 60 -8.19 6.89 4.34
C GLN A 60 -8.88 8.08 3.71
N LEU A 61 -9.27 9.08 4.51
CA LEU A 61 -9.90 10.32 4.03
C LEU A 61 -9.02 11.03 2.99
N ILE A 62 -7.73 11.19 3.29
CA ILE A 62 -6.77 11.80 2.36
C ILE A 62 -6.70 11.00 1.05
N SER A 63 -6.66 9.67 1.13
CA SER A 63 -6.48 8.79 -0.04
C SER A 63 -7.65 8.77 -1.03
N VAL A 64 -8.86 9.07 -0.57
CA VAL A 64 -10.10 9.09 -1.38
C VAL A 64 -10.48 10.50 -1.82
N THR A 65 -9.81 11.53 -1.32
CA THR A 65 -10.07 12.92 -1.72
C THR A 65 -9.53 13.17 -3.13
N VAL A 66 -10.44 13.42 -4.08
CA VAL A 66 -10.13 13.62 -5.50
C VAL A 66 -10.71 14.95 -6.00
N ASP A 67 -10.04 15.53 -6.99
CA ASP A 67 -10.46 16.75 -7.70
C ASP A 67 -10.01 16.70 -9.17
N TYR A 68 -10.53 17.58 -10.01
CA TYR A 68 -10.24 17.65 -11.44
C TYR A 68 -8.84 18.25 -11.70
N ILE A 69 -7.98 17.59 -12.49
CA ILE A 69 -6.71 18.19 -12.94
C ILE A 69 -6.96 19.04 -14.19
N GLY A 70 -7.34 20.30 -14.03
CA GLY A 70 -7.51 21.25 -15.13
C GLY A 70 -8.65 22.24 -14.88
N ALA A 71 -8.77 23.24 -15.76
CA ALA A 71 -9.85 24.23 -15.64
C ALA A 71 -11.24 23.66 -16.02
N ASP A 72 -11.26 22.53 -16.75
CA ASP A 72 -12.48 21.96 -17.32
C ASP A 72 -12.91 20.68 -16.60
N LYS A 73 -14.23 20.51 -16.44
CA LYS A 73 -14.86 19.33 -15.81
C LYS A 73 -14.65 18.01 -16.60
N ASP A 74 -14.15 18.10 -17.82
CA ASP A 74 -13.80 16.93 -18.65
C ASP A 74 -12.38 16.40 -18.35
N SER A 75 -11.64 17.07 -17.47
CA SER A 75 -10.31 16.63 -17.04
C SER A 75 -10.39 15.33 -16.22
N PRO A 76 -9.39 14.44 -16.28
CA PRO A 76 -9.38 13.25 -15.44
C PRO A 76 -9.36 13.64 -13.96
N LEU A 77 -10.23 12.99 -13.17
CA LEU A 77 -10.16 13.05 -11.71
C LEU A 77 -8.81 12.52 -11.25
N SER A 78 -8.18 13.24 -10.33
CA SER A 78 -6.98 12.80 -9.65
C SER A 78 -7.06 13.06 -8.17
N ARG A 79 -6.23 12.35 -7.41
CA ARG A 79 -6.08 12.62 -5.98
C ARG A 79 -5.60 14.05 -5.77
N VAL A 80 -6.25 14.75 -4.84
CA VAL A 80 -5.82 16.09 -4.40
C VAL A 80 -4.48 15.99 -3.70
N PHE A 81 -4.28 14.93 -2.93
CA PHE A 81 -3.09 14.72 -2.11
C PHE A 81 -2.31 13.48 -2.54
N VAL A 82 -0.99 13.61 -2.64
CA VAL A 82 -0.07 12.52 -2.91
C VAL A 82 1.05 12.50 -1.87
N SER A 83 1.54 11.32 -1.53
CA SER A 83 2.68 11.14 -0.61
C SER A 83 3.87 10.60 -1.39
N LEU A 84 4.86 11.46 -1.60
CA LEU A 84 6.10 11.10 -2.28
C LEU A 84 7.00 10.30 -1.33
N THR A 85 7.88 9.46 -1.86
CA THR A 85 8.81 8.66 -1.06
C THR A 85 9.54 9.42 0.06
N PRO A 86 10.04 10.66 -0.14
CA PRO A 86 10.63 11.45 0.95
C PRO A 86 9.66 11.83 2.07
N ASP A 87 8.39 12.08 1.74
CA ASP A 87 7.36 12.51 2.69
C ASP A 87 6.86 11.37 3.57
N ARG A 88 6.99 10.12 3.09
CA ARG A 88 6.52 8.92 3.79
C ARG A 88 7.21 8.67 5.13
N LYS A 89 8.43 9.21 5.31
CA LYS A 89 9.18 9.08 6.56
C LYS A 89 8.41 9.67 7.75
N ASP A 90 7.78 10.82 7.54
CA ASP A 90 7.04 11.55 8.58
C ASP A 90 5.52 11.48 8.34
N GLY A 91 5.07 10.70 7.35
CA GLY A 91 3.66 10.52 7.01
C GLY A 91 3.02 11.71 6.28
N GLY A 92 3.82 12.53 5.60
CA GLY A 92 3.40 13.75 4.93
C GLY A 92 2.71 13.53 3.58
N TYR A 93 1.95 14.55 3.18
CA TYR A 93 1.26 14.63 1.90
C TYR A 93 1.46 16.01 1.27
N ARG A 94 1.44 16.07 -0.06
CA ARG A 94 1.53 17.29 -0.86
C ARG A 94 0.33 17.38 -1.78
N THR A 95 -0.06 18.59 -2.17
CA THR A 95 -1.08 18.76 -3.20
C THR A 95 -0.53 18.32 -4.55
N ILE A 96 -1.38 17.70 -5.37
CA ILE A 96 -1.00 17.28 -6.73
C ILE A 96 -0.54 18.47 -7.57
N GLU A 97 -1.14 19.65 -7.40
CA GLU A 97 -0.73 20.89 -8.07
C GLU A 97 0.72 21.28 -7.74
N SER A 98 1.10 21.26 -6.46
CA SER A 98 2.46 21.55 -6.02
C SER A 98 3.46 20.53 -6.58
N VAL A 99 3.06 19.25 -6.66
CA VAL A 99 3.92 18.20 -7.22
C VAL A 99 4.07 18.33 -8.73
N MET A 100 3.02 18.72 -9.45
CA MET A 100 3.05 18.83 -10.91
C MET A 100 3.75 20.09 -11.42
N SER A 101 3.80 21.15 -10.60
CA SER A 101 4.48 22.41 -10.89
C SER A 101 5.98 22.39 -10.60
N ASP A 102 6.46 21.47 -9.74
CA ASP A 102 7.87 21.28 -9.46
C ASP A 102 8.46 20.10 -10.24
N LYS A 103 9.52 20.34 -11.02
CA LYS A 103 10.14 19.30 -11.87
C LYS A 103 10.71 18.14 -11.05
N GLY A 104 11.29 18.41 -9.88
CA GLY A 104 11.87 17.41 -8.99
C GLY A 104 10.81 16.54 -8.34
N TYR A 105 9.74 17.14 -7.80
CA TYR A 105 8.62 16.40 -7.23
C TYR A 105 7.86 15.59 -8.28
N ARG A 106 7.65 16.15 -9.47
CA ARG A 106 7.06 15.41 -10.58
C ARG A 106 7.91 14.20 -10.98
N GLN A 107 9.23 14.36 -11.05
CA GLN A 107 10.13 13.25 -11.32
C GLN A 107 10.06 12.19 -10.22
N ARG A 108 10.01 12.61 -8.94
CA ARG A 108 9.86 11.71 -7.80
C ARG A 108 8.54 10.92 -7.85
N LEU A 109 7.43 11.59 -8.19
CA LEU A 109 6.14 10.94 -8.36
C LEU A 109 6.19 9.87 -9.47
N LEU A 110 6.86 10.19 -10.58
CA LEU A 110 7.06 9.24 -11.67
C LEU A 110 7.96 8.06 -11.26
N ASP A 111 8.96 8.28 -10.41
CA ASP A 111 9.78 7.19 -9.85
C ASP A 111 8.96 6.28 -8.93
N ASP A 112 8.18 6.86 -8.04
CA ASP A 112 7.31 6.11 -7.12
C ASP A 112 6.29 5.26 -7.90
N ALA A 113 5.69 5.81 -8.96
CA ALA A 113 4.78 5.08 -9.85
C ALA A 113 5.47 3.89 -10.57
N MET A 114 6.75 4.03 -10.93
CA MET A 114 7.52 2.92 -11.56
C MET A 114 7.88 1.83 -10.55
N GLU A 115 8.10 2.18 -9.29
CA GLU A 115 8.29 1.19 -8.22
C GLU A 115 6.99 0.45 -7.90
N GLU A 116 5.85 1.14 -7.86
CA GLU A 116 4.53 0.52 -7.71
C GLU A 116 4.22 -0.44 -8.85
N MET A 117 4.55 -0.05 -10.08
CA MET A 117 4.46 -0.92 -11.26
C MET A 117 5.28 -2.21 -11.08
N GLN A 118 6.51 -2.11 -10.56
CA GLN A 118 7.32 -3.30 -10.28
C GLN A 118 6.68 -4.20 -9.21
N ARG A 119 6.12 -3.62 -8.14
CA ARG A 119 5.41 -4.39 -7.10
C ARG A 119 4.18 -5.09 -7.67
N PHE A 120 3.44 -4.44 -8.57
CA PHE A 120 2.32 -5.05 -9.27
C PHE A 120 2.76 -6.27 -10.08
N GLN A 121 3.85 -6.15 -10.86
CA GLN A 121 4.41 -7.26 -11.62
C GLN A 121 4.81 -8.44 -10.73
N GLN A 122 5.45 -8.16 -9.59
CA GLN A 122 5.87 -9.19 -8.63
C GLN A 122 4.67 -9.88 -7.97
N LYS A 123 3.66 -9.11 -7.54
CA LYS A 123 2.46 -9.61 -6.88
C LYS A 123 1.67 -10.58 -7.77
N PHE A 124 1.63 -10.32 -9.07
CA PHE A 124 0.83 -11.08 -10.03
C PHE A 124 1.67 -11.87 -11.04
N ALA A 125 2.93 -12.14 -10.73
CA ALA A 125 3.87 -12.81 -11.64
C ALA A 125 3.40 -14.20 -12.09
N THR A 126 2.52 -14.85 -11.33
CA THR A 126 1.97 -16.17 -11.61
C THR A 126 0.84 -16.17 -12.64
N LEU A 127 0.23 -15.01 -12.90
CA LEU A 127 -0.90 -14.88 -13.82
C LEU A 127 -0.38 -14.67 -15.24
N LYS A 128 -0.46 -15.71 -16.08
CA LYS A 128 0.09 -15.71 -17.44
C LYS A 128 -0.66 -14.75 -18.36
N GLU A 129 -1.92 -14.49 -18.07
CA GLU A 129 -2.82 -13.59 -18.78
C GLU A 129 -2.31 -12.14 -18.79
N LEU A 130 -1.46 -11.76 -17.82
CA LEU A 130 -0.90 -10.42 -17.70
C LEU A 130 0.44 -10.24 -18.45
N ALA A 131 0.91 -11.23 -19.20
CA ALA A 131 2.23 -11.21 -19.84
C ALA A 131 2.46 -9.98 -20.74
N GLU A 132 1.47 -9.60 -21.54
CA GLU A 132 1.57 -8.43 -22.44
C GLU A 132 1.60 -7.11 -21.67
N VAL A 133 0.78 -7.00 -20.61
CA VAL A 133 0.77 -5.84 -19.70
C VAL A 133 2.15 -5.70 -19.05
N PHE A 134 2.73 -6.79 -18.55
CA PHE A 134 4.06 -6.78 -17.97
C PHE A 134 5.15 -6.41 -18.98
N ALA A 135 5.01 -6.79 -20.25
CA ALA A 135 5.92 -6.37 -21.31
C ALA A 135 5.83 -4.86 -21.57
N ALA A 136 4.62 -4.29 -21.58
CA ALA A 136 4.42 -2.85 -21.71
C ALA A 136 5.04 -2.07 -20.54
N MET A 137 4.85 -2.56 -19.31
CA MET A 137 5.46 -2.00 -18.10
C MET A 137 7.00 -1.97 -18.18
N ARG A 138 7.62 -3.09 -18.61
CA ARG A 138 9.09 -3.16 -18.80
C ARG A 138 9.59 -2.16 -19.85
N ARG A 139 8.87 -2.01 -20.97
CA ARG A 139 9.21 -1.01 -22.02
C ARG A 139 9.13 0.42 -21.48
N ALA A 140 8.09 0.74 -20.71
CA ALA A 140 7.92 2.08 -20.13
C ALA A 140 9.09 2.43 -19.19
N ARG A 141 9.52 1.48 -18.35
CA ARG A 141 10.66 1.65 -17.45
C ARG A 141 11.98 1.86 -18.22
N LYS A 142 12.24 1.07 -19.26
CA LYS A 142 13.46 1.21 -20.09
C LYS A 142 13.57 2.60 -20.73
N ARG A 143 12.48 3.10 -21.33
CA ARG A 143 12.46 4.44 -21.92
C ARG A 143 12.77 5.53 -20.90
N LYS A 144 12.27 5.38 -19.67
CA LYS A 144 12.54 6.34 -18.60
C LYS A 144 14.01 6.33 -18.18
N SER A 145 14.64 5.16 -18.05
CA SER A 145 16.07 5.08 -17.73
C SER A 145 16.97 5.64 -18.84
N GLU A 146 16.52 5.63 -20.09
CA GLU A 146 17.25 6.20 -21.23
C GLU A 146 17.08 7.72 -21.36
N ALA A 147 16.05 8.29 -20.73
CA ALA A 147 15.72 9.71 -20.76
C ALA A 147 16.18 10.49 -19.51
N ALA A 148 16.72 9.79 -18.51
CA ALA A 148 17.27 10.34 -17.27
C ALA A 148 18.79 10.51 -17.39
#